data_AF-A0A1H8GEG4-F1
#
_entry.id   AF-A0A1H8GEG4-F1
#
_cell.length_a   1.000
_cell.length_b   1.000
_cell.length_c   1.000
_cell.angle_alpha   90.00
_cell.angle_beta   90.00
_cell.angle_gamma   90.00
#
_symmetry.space_group_name_H-M   'P 1'
#
loop_
_entity.id
_entity.type
_entity.pdbx_description
1 polymer ?
#
loop_
_entity_poly.entity_id
_entity_poly.type
_entity_poly.pdbx_seq_one_letter_code
_entity_poly.pdbx_strand_id
1 'polypeptide(L)'
;MAKWTRRKMTIDGRVIGDDWLVKRDGWVVGRVRLQNIPDKGLKWLWQTITDERASGQVDTIEHALEKVRANATETWPVERFR
;
A
#
# COMPACT_ATOMS: atom_id res chain seq x y z
N MET A 1 -16.54 0.81 -13.26
CA MET A 1 -15.11 1.16 -13.04
C MET A 1 -14.83 1.07 -11.55
N ALA A 2 -13.73 0.42 -11.13
CA ALA A 2 -13.38 0.33 -9.72
C ALA A 2 -12.98 1.70 -9.16
N LYS A 3 -13.49 2.06 -7.98
CA LYS A 3 -13.20 3.33 -7.31
C LYS A 3 -11.94 3.19 -6.46
N TRP A 4 -10.87 3.86 -6.87
CA TRP A 4 -9.60 3.89 -6.15
C TRP A 4 -9.51 5.11 -5.23
N THR A 5 -9.23 4.88 -3.96
CA THR A 5 -9.02 5.94 -2.96
C THR A 5 -7.80 5.61 -2.10
N ARG A 6 -7.29 6.58 -1.36
CA ARG A 6 -6.25 6.37 -0.34
C ARG A 6 -6.60 7.13 0.92
N ARG A 7 -6.19 6.60 2.07
CA ARG A 7 -6.24 7.31 3.36
C ARG A 7 -4.91 7.21 4.06
N LYS A 8 -4.53 8.22 4.84
CA LYS A 8 -3.35 8.10 5.70
C LYS A 8 -3.56 7.00 6.73
N MET A 9 -2.48 6.31 7.07
CA MET A 9 -2.48 5.31 8.12
C MET A 9 -2.59 5.98 9.48
N THR A 10 -3.39 5.40 10.36
CA THR A 10 -3.51 5.84 11.76
C THR A 10 -3.07 4.68 12.65
N ILE A 11 -2.12 4.93 13.53
CA ILE A 11 -1.64 3.98 14.54
C ILE A 11 -1.80 4.67 15.89
N ASP A 12 -2.47 4.01 16.84
CA ASP A 12 -2.74 4.54 18.19
C ASP A 12 -3.31 5.97 18.19
N GLY A 13 -4.28 6.22 17.29
CA GLY A 13 -4.92 7.53 17.14
C GLY A 13 -4.07 8.61 16.45
N ARG A 14 -2.82 8.31 16.07
CA ARG A 14 -1.91 9.24 15.39
C ARG A 14 -1.82 8.93 13.91
N VAL A 15 -1.94 9.98 13.09
CA VAL A 15 -1.72 9.89 11.64
C VAL A 15 -0.22 9.71 11.40
N ILE A 16 0.16 8.57 10.82
CA ILE A 16 1.51 8.35 10.34
C ILE A 16 1.69 9.13 9.04
N GLY A 17 2.80 9.85 8.91
CA GLY A 17 3.05 10.86 7.87
C GLY A 17 2.84 10.35 6.43
N ASP A 18 3.92 10.06 5.74
CA ASP A 18 3.89 9.56 4.35
C ASP A 18 3.59 8.07 4.30
N ASP A 19 2.47 7.66 4.91
CA ASP A 19 2.03 6.27 4.98
C ASP A 19 0.54 6.18 4.68
N TRP A 20 0.20 5.41 3.65
CA TRP A 20 -1.11 5.42 3.02
C TRP A 20 -1.63 4.00 2.85
N LEU A 21 -2.88 3.79 3.28
CA LEU A 21 -3.66 2.62 2.91
C LEU A 21 -4.39 2.90 1.59
N VAL A 22 -4.16 2.04 0.61
CA VAL A 22 -4.78 2.10 -0.72
C VAL A 22 -6.06 1.27 -0.69
N LYS A 23 -7.14 1.84 -1.24
CA LYS A 23 -8.45 1.21 -1.29
C LYS A 23 -8.98 1.07 -2.71
N ARG A 24 -9.60 -0.07 -2.99
CA ARG A 24 -10.38 -0.37 -4.20
C ARG A 24 -11.81 -0.70 -3.77
N ASP A 25 -12.78 0.08 -4.26
CA ASP A 25 -14.20 -0.10 -3.93
C ASP A 25 -14.48 -0.13 -2.41
N GLY A 26 -13.73 0.69 -1.66
CA GLY A 26 -13.83 0.80 -0.20
C GLY A 26 -12.95 -0.18 0.59
N TRP A 27 -12.51 -1.26 -0.04
CA TRP A 27 -11.67 -2.31 0.57
C TRP A 27 -10.20 -1.93 0.55
N VAL A 28 -9.49 -2.17 1.64
CA VAL A 28 -8.04 -1.96 1.71
C VAL A 28 -7.33 -3.08 0.95
N VAL A 29 -6.56 -2.72 -0.08
CA VAL A 29 -5.89 -3.69 -0.97
C VAL A 29 -4.37 -3.55 -1.00
N GLY A 30 -3.83 -2.49 -0.40
CA GLY A 30 -2.39 -2.28 -0.32
C GLY A 30 -2.00 -1.15 0.59
N ARG A 31 -0.70 -0.96 0.73
CA ARG A 31 -0.07 0.11 1.51
C ARG A 31 1.06 0.71 0.71
N VAL A 32 1.20 2.02 0.81
CA VAL A 32 2.31 2.79 0.23
C VAL A 32 2.90 3.66 1.33
N ARG A 33 4.19 3.54 1.59
CA ARG A 33 4.87 4.33 2.63
C ARG A 33 6.23 4.83 2.18
N LEU A 34 6.61 6.01 2.63
CA LEU A 34 7.95 6.56 2.43
C LEU A 34 8.88 6.03 3.52
N GLN A 35 10.05 5.53 3.12
CA GLN A 35 11.05 5.04 4.04
C GLN A 35 12.44 5.42 3.55
N ASN A 36 13.32 5.80 4.48
CA ASN A 36 14.74 5.90 4.19
C ASN A 36 15.35 4.48 4.21
N ILE A 37 15.85 4.02 3.06
CA ILE A 37 16.48 2.71 2.91
C ILE A 37 18.00 2.91 2.92
N PRO A 38 18.77 2.15 3.73
CA PRO A 38 20.23 2.19 3.71
C PRO A 38 20.77 2.08 2.28
N ASP A 39 21.75 2.93 1.95
CA ASP A 39 22.44 3.00 0.64
C ASP A 39 21.57 3.34 -0.58
N LYS A 40 20.23 3.43 -0.44
CA LYS A 40 19.31 3.77 -1.52
C LYS A 40 18.58 5.10 -1.30
N GLY A 41 18.68 5.65 -0.08
CA GLY A 41 18.03 6.88 0.32
C GLY A 41 16.51 6.73 0.46
N LEU A 42 15.82 7.85 0.31
CA LEU A 42 14.37 7.93 0.48
C LEU A 42 13.66 7.22 -0.69
N LYS A 43 12.87 6.19 -0.39
CA LYS A 43 12.09 5.41 -1.36
C LYS A 43 10.64 5.25 -0.92
N TRP A 44 9.75 5.14 -1.89
CA TRP A 44 8.37 4.72 -1.68
C TRP A 44 8.28 3.20 -1.73
N LEU A 45 7.99 2.59 -0.59
CA LEU A 45 7.67 1.17 -0.52
C LEU A 45 6.20 0.99 -0.85
N TRP A 46 5.91 -0.05 -1.62
CA TRP A 46 4.55 -0.47 -1.91
C TRP A 46 4.41 -1.96 -1.61
N GLN A 47 3.23 -2.35 -1.17
CA GLN A 47 2.85 -3.74 -0.99
C GLN A 47 1.35 -3.88 -1.25
N THR A 48 0.93 -4.98 -1.87
CA THR A 48 -0.46 -5.39 -1.84
C THR A 48 -0.73 -6.18 -0.57
N ILE A 49 -1.95 -6.07 -0.06
CA ILE A 49 -2.43 -6.84 1.09
C ILE A 49 -3.13 -8.13 0.61
N THR A 50 -3.59 -8.14 -0.63
CA THR A 50 -4.23 -9.29 -1.26
C THR A 50 -3.24 -10.34 -1.76
N ASP A 51 -1.95 -9.97 -1.92
CA ASP A 51 -0.84 -10.87 -2.26
C ASP A 51 0.46 -10.39 -1.59
N GLU A 52 0.86 -11.03 -0.50
CA GLU A 52 2.03 -10.61 0.28
C GLU A 52 3.35 -10.67 -0.51
N ARG A 53 3.40 -11.40 -1.63
CA ARG A 53 4.60 -11.46 -2.49
C ARG A 53 4.71 -10.25 -3.43
N ALA A 54 3.62 -9.54 -3.67
CA ALA A 54 3.60 -8.37 -4.55
C ALA A 54 3.93 -7.10 -3.75
N SER A 55 5.24 -6.85 -3.62
CA SER A 55 5.78 -5.65 -2.98
C SER A 55 7.06 -5.17 -3.65
N GLY A 56 7.48 -3.95 -3.34
CA GLY A 56 8.73 -3.40 -3.84
C GLY A 56 8.98 -1.97 -3.42
N GLN A 57 9.95 -1.34 -4.08
CA GLN A 57 10.38 0.03 -3.84
C GLN A 57 10.46 0.79 -5.17
N VAL A 58 10.03 2.05 -5.16
CA VAL A 58 10.08 2.97 -6.31
C VAL A 58 10.41 4.38 -5.84
N ASP A 59 10.71 5.27 -6.77
CA ASP A 59 11.15 6.63 -6.47
C ASP A 59 10.01 7.61 -6.20
N THR A 60 8.78 7.32 -6.66
CA THR A 60 7.64 8.23 -6.57
C THR A 60 6.40 7.56 -5.99
N ILE A 61 5.54 8.35 -5.35
CA ILE A 61 4.28 7.88 -4.78
C ILE A 61 3.31 7.44 -5.88
N GLU A 62 3.31 8.12 -7.04
CA GLU A 62 2.47 7.80 -8.19
C GLU A 62 2.77 6.39 -8.69
N HIS A 63 4.06 6.07 -8.88
CA HIS A 63 4.48 4.76 -9.35
C HIS A 63 4.19 3.69 -8.29
N ALA A 64 4.30 4.01 -7.00
CA ALA A 64 3.96 3.08 -5.92
C ALA A 64 2.46 2.74 -5.94
N LEU A 65 1.60 3.73 -6.16
CA LEU A 65 0.16 3.53 -6.30
C LEU A 65 -0.19 2.72 -7.55
N GLU A 66 0.48 2.98 -8.68
CA GLU A 66 0.31 2.20 -9.91
C GLU A 66 0.69 0.73 -9.69
N LYS A 67 1.79 0.46 -9.00
CA LYS A 67 2.18 -0.92 -8.67
C LYS A 67 1.14 -1.61 -7.78
N VAL A 68 0.58 -0.94 -6.78
CA VAL A 68 -0.54 -1.50 -6.00
C VAL A 68 -1.74 -1.80 -6.90
N ARG A 69 -2.13 -0.87 -7.78
CA ARG A 69 -3.28 -1.06 -8.69
C ARG A 69 -3.08 -2.23 -9.66
N ALA A 70 -1.87 -2.40 -10.17
CA ALA A 70 -1.53 -3.43 -11.14
C ALA A 70 -1.46 -4.84 -10.52
N ASN A 71 -1.13 -4.94 -9.22
CA ASN A 71 -0.90 -6.22 -8.56
C ASN A 71 -1.99 -6.60 -7.53
N ALA A 72 -2.89 -5.67 -7.17
CA ALA A 72 -4.00 -5.98 -6.27
C ALA A 72 -5.01 -6.91 -6.95
N THR A 73 -5.22 -8.08 -6.35
CA THR A 73 -6.14 -9.11 -6.82
C THR A 73 -7.53 -8.90 -6.21
N GLU A 74 -8.54 -9.56 -6.77
CA GLU A 74 -9.91 -9.56 -6.23
C GLU A 74 -10.06 -10.48 -5.01
N THR A 75 -9.16 -11.46 -4.91
CA THR A 75 -9.12 -12.45 -3.84
C THR A 75 -8.47 -11.86 -2.60
N TRP A 76 -9.27 -11.66 -1.55
CA TRP A 76 -8.73 -11.59 -0.19
C TRP A 76 -8.06 -12.92 0.16
N PRO A 77 -6.87 -12.95 0.77
CA PRO A 77 -6.41 -14.15 1.45
C PRO A 77 -7.45 -14.47 2.53
N VAL A 78 -8.12 -15.60 2.37
CA VAL A 78 -9.28 -16.02 3.18
C VAL A 78 -8.85 -16.48 4.58
N GLU A 79 -7.58 -16.35 4.95
CA GLU A 79 -7.10 -16.69 6.29
C GLU A 79 -7.31 -15.52 7.25
N ARG A 80 -8.53 -15.57 7.80
CA ARG A 80 -8.98 -14.95 9.04
C ARG A 80 -7.84 -14.84 10.07
N PHE A 81 -7.57 -13.62 10.53
CA PHE A 81 -7.20 -13.42 11.92
C PHE A 81 -8.36 -13.94 12.79
N ARG A 82 -8.20 -15.14 13.32
CA ARG A 82 -8.98 -15.70 14.43
C ARG A 82 -8.21 -15.49 15.71
#